data_AF-A0AAD9PL98-F1
#
_entry.id   AF-A0AAD9PL98-F1
#
_cell.length_a   1.000
_cell.length_b   1.000
_cell.length_c   1.000
_cell.angle_alpha   90.00
_cell.angle_beta   90.00
_cell.angle_gamma   90.00
#
_symmetry.space_group_name_H-M   'P 1'
#
loop_
_entity.id
_entity.type
_entity.pdbx_description
1 polymer ?
#
loop_
_entity_poly.entity_id
_entity_poly.type
_entity_poly.pdbx_seq_one_letter_code
_entity_poly.pdbx_strand_id
1 'polypeptide(L)'
;MSSEDLDPNSSGEELTDQSDIEDIAYSLFDDYQSPVAADVYNHMKEKYGFDHKLLGNSTLHRIALVNYLENIKKKGEDVLDCYRRVETDPSIIMNTFEEAIKPPFSNEKLIWGFMEENESEADDVFVTNYVSTNRDTS
;
A
#
# COMPACT_ATOMS: atom_id res chain seq x y z
N MET A 1 -59.58 32.65 0.11
CA MET A 1 -59.45 31.58 1.11
C MET A 1 -59.78 30.27 0.43
N SER A 2 -58.74 29.51 0.10
CA SER A 2 -58.69 28.05 0.08
C SER A 2 -57.21 27.71 0.02
N SER A 3 -56.75 27.07 1.08
CA SER A 3 -55.38 26.65 1.32
C SER A 3 -55.13 25.37 0.53
N GLU A 4 -54.06 25.35 -0.26
CA GLU A 4 -53.48 24.12 -0.76
C GLU A 4 -52.05 24.08 -0.23
N ASP A 5 -51.94 23.44 0.92
CA ASP A 5 -50.70 23.01 1.56
C ASP A 5 -49.96 22.05 0.61
N LEU A 6 -48.82 22.49 0.10
CA LEU A 6 -47.83 21.61 -0.51
C LEU A 6 -46.62 21.55 0.43
N ASP A 7 -46.54 20.43 1.15
CA ASP A 7 -45.42 19.98 1.97
C ASP A 7 -44.06 20.19 1.27
N PRO A 8 -43.14 20.97 1.85
CA PRO A 8 -41.72 20.83 1.59
C PRO A 8 -41.10 19.90 2.64
N ASN A 9 -41.70 18.74 2.90
CA ASN A 9 -40.99 17.66 3.60
C ASN A 9 -40.17 16.85 2.58
N SER A 10 -39.33 17.55 1.81
CA SER A 10 -38.23 16.91 1.10
C SER A 10 -37.18 16.63 2.15
N SER A 11 -37.33 15.49 2.81
CA SER A 11 -36.39 14.92 3.75
C SER A 11 -34.99 15.10 3.17
N GLY A 12 -34.17 15.89 3.87
CA GLY A 12 -32.75 15.97 3.58
C GLY A 12 -32.22 14.55 3.66
N GLU A 13 -31.87 13.99 2.50
CA GLU A 13 -30.87 12.93 2.48
C GLU A 13 -29.63 13.57 3.07
N GLU A 14 -29.43 13.34 4.37
CA GLU A 14 -28.11 13.44 4.97
C GLU A 14 -27.20 12.65 4.04
N LEU A 15 -26.41 13.40 3.27
CA LEU A 15 -25.17 12.89 2.72
C LEU A 15 -24.52 12.20 3.91
N THR A 16 -24.55 10.87 3.95
CA THR A 16 -23.77 10.12 4.91
C THR A 16 -22.35 10.50 4.60
N ASP A 17 -21.84 11.46 5.38
CA ASP A 17 -20.46 11.88 5.46
C ASP A 17 -19.66 10.56 5.46
N GLN A 18 -19.03 10.22 4.32
CA GLN A 18 -18.08 9.11 4.23
C GLN A 18 -16.77 9.48 4.96
N SER A 19 -16.87 10.28 6.02
CA SER A 19 -15.79 11.06 6.61
C SER A 19 -15.34 10.50 7.94
N ASP A 20 -15.67 9.25 8.27
CA ASP A 20 -15.24 8.59 9.50
C ASP A 20 -15.09 7.07 9.31
N ILE A 21 -14.75 6.60 8.11
CA ILE A 21 -14.08 5.28 8.05
C ILE A 21 -12.69 5.56 8.56
N GLU A 22 -12.45 5.23 9.83
CA GLU A 22 -11.11 5.20 10.41
C GLU A 22 -10.16 4.59 9.38
N ASP A 23 -9.06 5.27 9.05
CA ASP A 23 -8.04 4.72 8.15
C ASP A 23 -7.54 3.40 8.74
N ILE A 24 -8.02 2.28 8.19
CA ILE A 24 -7.75 0.93 8.65
C ILE A 24 -6.78 0.26 7.68
N ALA A 25 -5.68 -0.28 8.21
CA ALA A 25 -4.80 -1.15 7.44
C ALA A 25 -5.45 -2.53 7.31
N TYR A 26 -5.31 -3.15 6.14
CA TYR A 26 -5.85 -4.49 5.90
C TYR A 26 -4.80 -5.44 5.34
N SER A 27 -4.95 -6.73 5.61
CA SER A 27 -4.05 -7.79 5.16
C SER A 27 -4.12 -7.99 3.65
N LEU A 28 -2.97 -8.30 3.05
CA LEU A 28 -2.87 -8.64 1.64
C LEU A 28 -3.45 -10.03 1.33
N PHE A 29 -3.41 -10.95 2.30
CA PHE A 29 -3.63 -12.38 2.08
C PHE A 29 -4.98 -12.89 2.60
N ASP A 30 -5.61 -12.17 3.52
CA ASP A 30 -6.88 -12.53 4.13
C ASP A 30 -7.72 -11.30 4.51
N ASP A 31 -8.75 -11.52 5.32
CA ASP A 31 -9.73 -10.57 5.80
C ASP A 31 -9.34 -9.86 7.12
N TYR A 32 -8.11 -10.08 7.62
CA TYR A 32 -7.63 -9.40 8.82
C TYR A 32 -7.43 -7.90 8.57
N GLN A 33 -7.83 -7.08 9.55
CA GLN A 33 -7.76 -5.61 9.51
C GLN A 33 -7.41 -5.07 10.89
N SER A 34 -6.69 -3.95 10.95
CA SER A 34 -6.36 -3.24 12.19
C SER A 34 -6.15 -1.74 11.93
N PRO A 35 -6.51 -0.85 12.85
CA PRO A 35 -6.12 0.56 12.78
C PRO A 35 -4.60 0.77 12.95
N VAL A 36 -3.89 -0.23 13.46
CA VAL A 36 -2.43 -0.24 13.67
C VAL A 36 -1.78 -1.02 12.54
N ALA A 37 -0.96 -0.36 11.72
CA ALA A 37 -0.35 -1.00 10.55
C ALA A 37 0.65 -2.10 10.98
N ALA A 38 1.41 -1.87 12.05
CA ALA A 38 2.33 -2.85 12.62
C ALA A 38 1.64 -4.19 12.97
N ASP A 39 0.41 -4.16 13.48
CA ASP A 39 -0.34 -5.38 13.80
C ASP A 39 -0.65 -6.20 12.53
N VAL A 40 -1.01 -5.53 11.43
CA VAL A 40 -1.26 -6.18 10.14
C VAL A 40 0.04 -6.78 9.58
N TYR A 41 1.16 -6.06 9.65
CA TYR A 41 2.46 -6.63 9.24
C TYR A 41 2.85 -7.84 10.09
N ASN A 42 2.68 -7.78 11.41
CA ASN A 42 2.97 -8.89 12.31
C ASN A 42 2.09 -10.10 11.98
N HIS A 43 0.78 -9.90 11.80
CA HIS A 43 -0.15 -10.95 11.39
C HIS A 43 0.29 -11.60 10.07
N MET A 44 0.58 -10.80 9.04
CA MET A 44 1.02 -11.32 7.75
C MET A 44 2.35 -12.08 7.85
N LYS A 45 3.29 -11.60 8.68
CA LYS A 45 4.56 -12.25 8.94
C LYS A 45 4.38 -13.60 9.64
N GLU A 46 3.60 -13.64 10.71
CA GLU A 46 3.41 -14.85 11.51
C GLU A 46 2.62 -15.92 10.75
N LYS A 47 1.57 -15.53 10.03
CA LYS A 47 0.66 -16.46 9.36
C LYS A 47 1.15 -16.89 7.97
N TYR A 48 1.74 -15.96 7.22
CA TYR A 48 2.12 -16.19 5.81
C TYR A 48 3.63 -16.11 5.58
N GLY A 49 4.44 -15.76 6.58
CA GLY A 49 5.87 -15.54 6.39
C GLY A 49 6.16 -14.29 5.56
N PHE A 50 5.25 -13.32 5.54
CA PHE A 50 5.44 -12.08 4.78
C PHE A 50 6.60 -11.24 5.35
N ASP A 51 7.58 -10.95 4.50
CA ASP A 51 8.67 -10.04 4.81
C ASP A 51 8.55 -8.77 3.97
N HIS A 52 8.21 -7.65 4.62
CA HIS A 52 8.10 -6.35 3.96
C HIS A 52 9.45 -5.79 3.49
N LYS A 53 10.57 -6.41 3.90
CA LYS A 53 11.94 -6.06 3.49
C LYS A 53 12.46 -6.93 2.36
N LEU A 54 11.62 -7.80 1.79
CA LEU A 54 12.02 -8.77 0.75
C LEU A 54 12.75 -8.13 -0.44
N LEU A 55 12.31 -6.94 -0.87
CA LEU A 55 12.93 -6.23 -2.01
C LEU A 55 14.10 -5.32 -1.58
N GLY A 56 14.21 -5.01 -0.28
CA GLY A 56 15.15 -4.03 0.26
C GLY A 56 14.59 -3.33 1.50
N ASN A 57 15.45 -2.56 2.17
CA ASN A 57 15.11 -1.94 3.48
C ASN A 57 14.46 -0.56 3.38
N SER A 58 14.36 0.03 2.18
CA SER A 58 13.81 1.39 2.05
C SER A 58 12.28 1.39 1.97
N THR A 59 11.69 2.50 2.39
CA THR A 59 10.24 2.76 2.24
C THR A 59 9.73 2.52 0.82
N LEU A 60 10.49 2.90 -0.21
CA LEU A 60 10.08 2.70 -1.60
C LEU A 60 10.01 1.21 -1.98
N HIS A 61 10.90 0.37 -1.45
CA HIS A 61 10.85 -1.08 -1.66
C HIS A 61 9.60 -1.69 -1.02
N ARG A 62 9.26 -1.26 0.20
CA ARG A 62 8.01 -1.67 0.86
C ARG A 62 6.78 -1.23 0.06
N ILE A 63 6.73 0.02 -0.38
CA ILE A 63 5.63 0.53 -1.22
C ILE A 63 5.49 -0.30 -2.48
N ALA A 64 6.60 -0.55 -3.20
CA ALA A 64 6.58 -1.33 -4.42
C ALA A 64 6.03 -2.74 -4.20
N LEU A 65 6.46 -3.42 -3.13
CA LEU A 65 5.99 -4.76 -2.79
C LEU A 65 4.49 -4.77 -2.46
N VAL A 66 4.05 -3.89 -1.56
CA VAL A 66 2.65 -3.81 -1.13
C VAL A 66 1.74 -3.45 -2.31
N ASN A 67 2.09 -2.43 -3.08
CA ASN A 67 1.28 -1.98 -4.22
C ASN A 67 1.23 -3.03 -5.34
N TYR A 68 2.33 -3.73 -5.60
CA TYR A 68 2.34 -4.85 -6.55
C TYR A 68 1.35 -5.93 -6.13
N LEU A 69 1.40 -6.39 -4.87
CA LEU A 69 0.52 -7.44 -4.36
C LEU A 69 -0.95 -7.01 -4.29
N GLU A 70 -1.23 -5.75 -3.96
CA GLU A 70 -2.58 -5.17 -4.06
C GLU A 70 -3.10 -5.20 -5.50
N ASN A 71 -2.25 -4.91 -6.49
CA ASN A 71 -2.65 -4.98 -7.89
C ASN A 71 -2.92 -6.42 -8.35
N ILE A 72 -2.18 -7.41 -7.85
CA ILE A 72 -2.50 -8.83 -8.05
C ILE A 72 -3.86 -9.16 -7.43
N LYS A 73 -4.12 -8.71 -6.19
CA LYS A 73 -5.40 -8.91 -5.48
C LYS A 73 -6.58 -8.34 -6.28
N LYS A 74 -6.44 -7.12 -6.81
CA LYS A 74 -7.46 -6.45 -7.64
C LYS A 74 -7.77 -7.18 -8.94
N LYS A 75 -6.79 -7.88 -9.51
CA LYS A 75 -6.97 -8.72 -10.70
C LYS A 75 -7.68 -10.05 -10.40
N GLY A 76 -7.92 -10.36 -9.11
CA GLY A 76 -8.50 -11.62 -8.67
C GLY A 76 -7.50 -12.79 -8.74
N GLU A 77 -6.21 -12.50 -8.77
CA GLU A 77 -5.15 -13.49 -8.79
C GLU A 77 -4.75 -13.92 -7.36
N ASP A 78 -4.12 -15.07 -7.23
CA ASP A 78 -3.66 -15.59 -5.94
C ASP A 78 -2.44 -14.79 -5.45
N VAL A 79 -2.70 -13.89 -4.49
CA VAL A 79 -1.69 -13.00 -3.91
C VAL A 79 -0.58 -13.77 -3.19
N LEU A 80 -0.91 -14.89 -2.53
CA LEU A 80 0.06 -15.66 -1.78
C LEU A 80 1.01 -16.41 -2.72
N ASP A 81 0.48 -17.03 -3.78
CA ASP A 81 1.31 -17.68 -4.81
C ASP A 81 2.20 -16.65 -5.53
N CYS A 82 1.66 -15.47 -5.86
CA CYS A 82 2.45 -14.37 -6.41
C CYS A 82 3.57 -13.93 -5.46
N TYR A 83 3.28 -13.78 -4.16
CA TYR A 83 4.31 -13.45 -3.17
C TYR A 83 5.43 -14.51 -3.13
N ARG A 84 5.09 -15.81 -3.18
CA ARG A 84 6.11 -16.90 -3.26
C ARG A 84 6.99 -16.82 -4.50
N ARG A 85 6.43 -16.39 -5.64
CA ARG A 85 7.21 -16.17 -6.86
C ARG A 85 8.17 -14.99 -6.70
N VAL A 86 7.73 -13.91 -6.07
CA VAL A 86 8.58 -12.74 -5.77
C VAL A 86 9.70 -13.12 -4.80
N GLU A 87 9.44 -13.98 -3.80
CA GLU A 87 10.49 -14.51 -2.91
C GLU A 87 11.59 -15.25 -3.67
N THR A 88 11.22 -15.92 -4.76
CA THR A 88 12.15 -16.68 -5.61
C THR A 88 12.85 -15.77 -6.63
N ASP A 89 12.12 -14.81 -7.19
CA ASP A 89 12.60 -13.87 -8.20
C ASP A 89 12.08 -12.44 -7.95
N PRO A 90 12.82 -11.65 -7.16
CA PRO A 90 12.47 -10.24 -6.91
C PRO A 90 12.48 -9.37 -8.16
N SER A 91 13.14 -9.80 -9.25
CA SER A 91 13.27 -9.00 -10.47
C SER A 91 11.91 -8.74 -11.14
N ILE A 92 10.90 -9.56 -10.85
CA ILE A 92 9.51 -9.38 -11.30
C ILE A 92 8.99 -7.98 -10.92
N ILE A 93 9.33 -7.49 -9.73
CA ILE A 93 8.94 -6.15 -9.28
C ILE A 93 10.03 -5.14 -9.63
N MET A 94 11.30 -5.49 -9.46
CA MET A 94 12.41 -4.54 -9.64
C MET A 94 12.55 -4.04 -11.08
N ASN A 95 12.19 -4.86 -12.08
CA ASN A 95 12.21 -4.45 -13.49
C ASN A 95 11.12 -3.41 -13.82
N THR A 96 10.06 -3.33 -13.01
CA THR A 96 8.95 -2.37 -13.15
C THR A 96 8.82 -1.49 -11.91
N PHE A 97 9.93 -1.23 -11.21
CA PHE A 97 9.93 -0.57 -9.90
C PHE A 97 9.26 0.80 -9.93
N GLU A 98 9.56 1.61 -10.96
CA GLU A 98 8.96 2.94 -11.13
C GLU A 98 7.43 2.90 -11.29
N GLU A 99 6.89 1.83 -11.88
CA GLU A 99 5.44 1.64 -12.00
C GLU A 99 4.84 1.16 -10.68
N ALA A 100 5.57 0.29 -9.96
CA ALA A 100 5.13 -0.26 -8.69
C ALA A 100 5.04 0.79 -7.56
N ILE A 101 5.78 1.91 -7.64
CA ILE A 101 5.72 2.99 -6.65
C ILE A 101 4.76 4.13 -7.02
N LYS A 102 3.98 4.00 -8.11
CA LYS A 102 3.05 5.06 -8.53
C LYS A 102 1.66 4.89 -7.90
N PRO A 103 1.01 5.99 -7.49
CA PRO A 103 -0.39 5.99 -7.06
C PRO A 103 -1.34 5.65 -8.22
N PRO A 104 -2.62 5.29 -7.93
CA PRO A 104 -3.26 5.28 -6.61
C PRO A 104 -2.93 4.04 -5.77
N PHE A 105 -2.81 4.24 -4.45
CA PHE A 105 -2.63 3.18 -3.48
C PHE A 105 -3.97 2.86 -2.82
N SER A 106 -4.31 1.58 -2.66
CA SER A 106 -5.58 1.20 -2.01
C SER A 106 -5.46 0.99 -0.50
N ASN A 107 -4.27 0.63 -0.03
CA ASN A 107 -4.00 0.31 1.36
C ASN A 107 -3.06 1.36 1.98
N GLU A 108 -3.47 2.63 1.89
CA GLU A 108 -2.64 3.77 2.30
C GLU A 108 -2.24 3.69 3.76
N LYS A 109 -3.14 3.23 4.65
CA LYS A 109 -2.82 3.02 6.06
C LYS A 109 -1.72 1.97 6.28
N LEU A 110 -1.72 0.85 5.54
CA LEU A 110 -0.65 -0.15 5.63
C LEU A 110 0.69 0.40 5.12
N ILE A 111 0.66 1.31 4.15
CA ILE A 111 1.88 1.91 3.58
C ILE A 111 2.46 2.97 4.50
N TRP A 112 1.63 3.94 4.91
CA TRP A 112 2.05 5.15 5.61
C TRP A 112 1.98 5.01 7.14
N GLY A 113 0.98 4.32 7.67
CA GLY A 113 0.82 4.12 9.12
C GLY A 113 2.02 3.40 9.75
N PHE A 114 2.67 2.50 9.01
CA PHE A 114 3.88 1.84 9.49
C PHE A 114 5.07 2.79 9.64
N MET A 115 5.16 3.85 8.82
CA MET A 115 6.21 4.87 8.92
C MET A 115 6.02 5.78 10.12
N GLU A 116 4.78 6.15 10.40
CA GLU A 116 4.40 6.96 11.57
C GLU A 116 4.74 6.22 12.87
N GLU A 117 4.60 4.89 12.87
CA GLU A 117 4.88 4.03 14.01
C GLU A 117 6.37 3.67 14.16
N ASN A 118 7.16 3.73 13.07
CA ASN A 118 8.58 3.35 13.02
C ASN A 118 9.45 4.50 12.48
N GLU A 119 9.49 5.61 13.22
CA GLU A 119 10.26 6.83 12.90
C GLU A 119 11.79 6.58 12.76
N SER A 120 12.29 5.38 13.06
CA SER A 120 13.70 4.99 12.92
C SER A 120 14.09 4.38 11.56
N GLU A 121 13.16 4.19 10.62
CA GLU A 121 13.47 3.68 9.26
C GLU A 121 13.72 4.79 8.22
N ALA A 122 13.84 6.03 8.67
CA ALA A 122 14.17 7.19 7.83
C ALA A 122 15.68 7.34 7.58
N ASP A 123 16.40 6.26 7.29
CA ASP A 123 17.81 6.34 6.89
C ASP A 123 18.15 5.13 6.03
N ASP A 124 18.06 5.27 4.70
CA ASP A 124 19.26 5.20 3.87
C ASP A 124 18.96 5.62 2.42
N VAL A 125 19.99 6.16 1.78
CA VAL A 125 20.10 6.57 0.37
C VAL A 125 19.60 7.98 0.06
N PHE A 126 20.42 8.94 0.48
CA PHE A 126 20.77 10.06 -0.40
C PHE A 126 21.15 9.49 -1.78
N VAL A 127 20.33 9.81 -2.77
CA VAL A 127 20.67 9.66 -4.19
C VAL A 127 21.84 10.59 -4.49
N THR A 128 23.05 10.04 -4.62
CA THR A 128 24.17 10.82 -5.18
C THR A 128 25.10 9.96 -6.05
N ASN A 129 25.14 10.37 -7.32
CA ASN A 129 26.15 10.11 -8.36
C ASN A 129 26.14 8.77 -9.10
N TYR A 130 25.09 8.59 -9.90
CA TYR A 130 25.29 8.11 -11.28
C TYR A 130 25.93 9.24 -12.11
N VAL A 131 27.27 9.30 -12.15
CA VAL A 131 28.02 10.01 -13.20
C VAL A 131 29.08 9.08 -13.76
N SER A 132 28.69 8.45 -14.88
CA SER A 132 29.51 8.11 -16.05
C SER A 132 30.93 7.57 -15.81
N THR A 133 31.05 6.24 -15.79
CA THR A 133 32.22 5.56 -16.36
C THR A 133 32.32 5.91 -17.84
N ASN A 134 33.14 6.90 -18.16
CA ASN A 134 33.77 7.06 -19.47
C ASN A 134 35.13 7.73 -19.28
N ARG A 135 36.18 6.90 -19.25
CA ARG A 135 37.60 7.20 -19.53
C ARG A 135 38.35 5.89 -19.40
N ASP A 136 39.17 5.42 -20.31
CA ASP A 136 39.44 5.72 -21.71
C ASP A 136 40.31 4.53 -22.12
N THR A 137 39.95 3.82 -23.19
CA THR A 137 40.87 2.87 -23.83
C THR A 137 41.86 3.65 -24.66
N SER A 138 43.13 3.69 -24.25
CA SER A 138 44.32 3.77 -25.12
C SER A 138 45.59 3.50 -24.32
#